data_AF-A0A529I748-F1
#
_entry.id   AF-A0A529I748-F1
#
_cell.length_a   1.000
_cell.length_b   1.000
_cell.length_c   1.000
_cell.angle_alpha   90.00
_cell.angle_beta   90.00
_cell.angle_gamma   90.00
#
_symmetry.space_group_name_H-M   'P 1'
#
loop_
_entity.id
_entity.type
_entity.pdbx_description
1 polymer ?
#
loop_
_entity_poly.entity_id
_entity_poly.type
_entity_poly.pdbx_seq_one_letter_code
_entity_poly.pdbx_strand_id
1 'polypeptide(L)'
;MIGCLRRGFPMRRRRYWEHALTRLSQRPAIDDCPRYGFALESSGRIVGVVLTLYSRYPGREGDEIRCNISSWSVDKAFRPYAMKLIWPVLRRRDVTYTNISPAPSTLNANKALGFRLFASGQFAFLPALSSAQPSCRVLEVRSDLAEMAMLSDSERSILEDHAALGCLSFVCIRDGAAYPLVLMPRRILHGLI
;
A
#
# COMPACT_ATOMS: atom_id res chain seq x y z
N MET A 1 16.07 -5.66 -11.44
CA MET A 1 14.67 -5.64 -10.96
C MET A 1 13.77 -4.69 -11.78
N ILE A 2 14.11 -3.39 -11.88
CA ILE A 2 13.30 -2.37 -12.57
C ILE A 2 12.89 -2.76 -14.01
N GLY A 3 13.79 -3.39 -14.76
CA GLY A 3 13.48 -3.85 -16.13
C GLY A 3 12.28 -4.80 -16.20
N CYS A 4 12.16 -5.75 -15.26
CA CYS A 4 11.02 -6.67 -15.18
C CYS A 4 9.75 -5.94 -14.74
N LEU A 5 9.84 -5.10 -13.70
CA LEU A 5 8.70 -4.29 -13.23
C LEU A 5 8.12 -3.39 -14.34
N ARG A 6 8.95 -2.80 -15.19
CA ARG A 6 8.48 -2.02 -16.35
C ARG A 6 7.74 -2.85 -17.39
N ARG A 7 8.16 -4.11 -17.63
CA ARG A 7 7.44 -5.02 -18.53
C ARG A 7 6.10 -5.43 -17.95
N GLY A 8 6.04 -5.66 -16.64
CA GLY A 8 4.81 -5.99 -15.92
C GLY A 8 3.80 -4.86 -15.77
N PHE A 9 4.31 -3.63 -15.67
CA PHE A 9 3.53 -2.43 -15.40
C PHE A 9 3.92 -1.32 -16.40
N PRO A 10 3.56 -1.47 -17.68
CA PRO A 10 4.06 -0.61 -18.76
C PRO A 10 3.69 0.87 -18.60
N MET A 11 2.59 1.18 -17.90
CA MET A 11 2.19 2.55 -17.57
C MET A 11 3.13 3.25 -16.58
N ARG A 12 3.97 2.50 -15.86
CA ARG A 12 4.90 3.05 -14.86
C ARG A 12 6.28 3.23 -15.49
N ARG A 13 6.71 4.49 -15.59
CA ARG A 13 8.03 4.86 -16.12
C ARG A 13 9.16 4.35 -15.22
N ARG A 14 10.38 4.27 -15.75
CA ARG A 14 11.57 3.86 -14.98
C ARG A 14 11.74 4.64 -13.67
N ARG A 15 11.63 5.97 -13.74
CA ARG A 15 11.75 6.87 -12.57
C ARG A 15 10.75 6.59 -11.45
N TYR A 16 9.55 6.09 -11.78
CA TYR A 16 8.58 5.65 -10.78
C TYR A 16 9.13 4.50 -9.94
N TRP A 17 9.75 3.50 -10.59
CA TRP A 17 10.31 2.35 -9.91
C TRP A 17 11.59 2.68 -9.15
N GLU A 18 12.42 3.59 -9.67
CA GLU A 18 13.58 4.10 -8.94
C GLU A 18 13.13 4.77 -7.64
N HIS A 19 12.18 5.71 -7.71
CA HIS A 19 11.62 6.32 -6.50
C HIS A 19 10.97 5.31 -5.56
N ALA A 20 10.21 4.33 -6.08
CA ALA A 20 9.57 3.32 -5.25
C ALA A 20 10.60 2.45 -4.49
N LEU A 21 11.69 2.04 -5.16
CA LEU A 21 12.76 1.27 -4.53
C LEU A 21 13.59 2.11 -3.57
N THR A 22 13.87 3.38 -3.87
CA THR A 22 14.52 4.30 -2.92
C THR A 22 13.67 4.50 -1.67
N ARG A 23 12.36 4.68 -1.80
CA ARG A 23 11.47 4.77 -0.64
C ARG A 23 11.48 3.48 0.17
N LEU A 24 11.43 2.32 -0.50
CA LEU A 24 11.47 1.03 0.16
C LEU A 24 12.81 0.80 0.88
N SER A 25 13.92 1.33 0.35
CA SER A 25 15.23 1.24 1.01
C SER A 25 15.32 2.08 2.28
N GLN A 26 14.54 3.16 2.37
CA GLN A 26 14.51 4.06 3.52
C GLN A 26 13.58 3.57 4.65
N ARG A 27 12.73 2.59 4.38
CA ARG A 27 11.84 2.03 5.41
C ARG A 27 12.63 1.28 6.49
N PRO A 28 12.17 1.29 7.75
CA PRO A 28 12.75 0.47 8.80
C PRO A 28 12.84 -1.00 8.38
N ALA A 29 13.97 -1.64 8.66
CA ALA A 29 14.08 -3.08 8.50
C ALA A 29 13.18 -3.76 9.54
N ILE A 30 12.50 -4.83 9.15
CA ILE A 30 11.72 -5.65 10.06
C ILE A 30 12.42 -6.98 10.22
N ASP A 31 13.22 -7.12 11.27
CA ASP A 31 13.93 -8.35 11.62
C ASP A 31 14.69 -8.94 10.40
N ASP A 32 14.45 -10.22 10.08
CA ASP A 32 15.00 -10.92 8.92
C ASP A 32 14.13 -10.81 7.64
N CYS A 33 13.07 -9.99 7.66
CA CYS A 33 12.18 -9.83 6.50
C CYS A 33 12.93 -9.27 5.29
N PRO A 34 12.62 -9.75 4.06
CA PRO A 34 13.17 -9.17 2.84
C PRO A 34 12.83 -7.69 2.70
N ARG A 35 13.86 -6.85 2.56
CA ARG A 35 13.71 -5.40 2.37
C ARG A 35 12.89 -5.04 1.13
N TYR A 36 13.18 -5.69 0.01
CA TYR A 36 12.53 -5.40 -1.28
C TYR A 36 11.49 -6.44 -1.68
N GLY A 37 11.74 -7.71 -1.36
CA GLY A 37 10.99 -8.86 -1.86
C GLY A 37 11.91 -9.83 -2.61
N PHE A 38 11.36 -10.56 -3.57
CA PHE A 38 12.06 -11.64 -4.28
C PHE A 38 12.09 -11.39 -5.79
N ALA A 39 13.11 -11.94 -6.45
CA ALA A 39 13.25 -11.95 -7.89
C ALA A 39 13.42 -13.38 -8.41
N LEU A 40 12.82 -13.65 -9.56
CA LEU A 40 13.07 -14.84 -10.36
C LEU A 40 14.07 -14.45 -11.45
N GLU A 41 15.19 -15.15 -11.50
CA GLU A 41 16.28 -14.93 -12.44
C GLU A 41 16.45 -16.16 -13.34
N SER A 42 16.76 -15.91 -14.61
CA SER A 42 17.08 -16.94 -15.60
C SER A 42 18.18 -16.41 -16.51
N SER A 43 19.31 -17.11 -16.53
CA SER A 43 20.47 -16.80 -17.40
C SER A 43 20.96 -15.35 -17.26
N GLY A 44 21.14 -14.87 -16.03
CA GLY A 44 21.58 -13.51 -15.72
C GLY A 44 20.50 -12.44 -15.87
N ARG A 45 19.27 -12.81 -16.24
CA ARG A 45 18.17 -11.87 -16.47
C ARG A 45 17.06 -12.06 -15.44
N ILE A 46 16.66 -10.97 -14.79
CA ILE A 46 15.46 -10.97 -13.94
C ILE A 46 14.21 -11.01 -14.82
N VAL A 47 13.45 -12.11 -14.67
CA VAL A 47 12.24 -12.47 -15.43
C VAL A 47 10.98 -12.46 -14.57
N GLY A 48 11.11 -12.39 -13.24
CA GLY A 48 9.99 -12.17 -12.34
C GLY A 48 10.39 -11.37 -11.11
N VAL A 49 9.46 -10.62 -10.54
CA VAL A 49 9.63 -9.80 -9.33
C VAL A 49 8.35 -9.86 -8.51
N VAL A 50 8.49 -9.95 -7.19
CA VAL A 50 7.45 -9.61 -6.23
C VAL A 50 8.06 -8.67 -5.20
N LEU A 51 7.40 -7.53 -4.97
CA LEU A 51 7.81 -6.60 -3.94
C LEU A 51 7.03 -6.86 -2.65
N THR A 52 7.68 -6.64 -1.51
CA THR A 52 7.08 -6.81 -0.18
C THR A 52 7.29 -5.55 0.64
N LEU A 53 6.21 -5.06 1.26
CA LEU A 53 6.26 -3.90 2.14
C LEU A 53 5.90 -4.37 3.55
N TYR A 54 6.93 -4.74 4.31
CA TYR A 54 6.80 -5.09 5.71
C TYR A 54 6.67 -3.83 6.58
N SER A 55 5.93 -3.98 7.67
CA SER A 55 5.74 -2.95 8.70
C SER A 55 5.28 -3.61 9.99
N ARG A 56 5.69 -3.02 11.11
CA ARG A 56 5.24 -3.38 12.44
C ARG A 56 4.04 -2.51 12.81
N TYR A 57 2.98 -3.12 13.31
CA TYR A 57 1.77 -2.47 13.78
C TYR A 57 1.63 -2.71 15.28
N PRO A 58 1.48 -1.66 16.10
CA PRO A 58 1.15 -1.83 17.51
C PRO A 58 -0.18 -2.57 17.65
N GLY A 59 -0.16 -3.72 18.31
CA GLY A 59 -1.34 -4.52 18.60
C GLY A 59 -1.64 -4.56 20.10
N ARG A 60 -2.85 -4.99 20.47
CA ARG A 60 -3.27 -5.10 21.89
C ARG A 60 -2.48 -6.17 22.66
N GLU A 61 -2.05 -7.23 21.98
CA GLU A 61 -1.32 -8.37 22.56
C GLU A 61 0.18 -8.34 22.23
N GLY A 62 0.66 -7.24 21.65
CA GLY A 62 2.02 -7.07 21.16
C GLY A 62 2.05 -6.57 19.72
N ASP A 63 3.26 -6.27 19.25
CA ASP A 63 3.48 -5.77 17.91
C ASP A 63 3.23 -6.86 16.85
N GLU A 64 2.34 -6.59 15.91
CA GLU A 64 2.04 -7.46 14.78
C GLU A 64 2.89 -7.10 13.56
N ILE A 65 3.44 -8.08 12.86
CA ILE A 65 4.06 -7.85 11.55
C ILE A 65 3.02 -8.01 10.45
N ARG A 66 2.91 -6.99 9.60
CA ARG A 66 2.08 -7.03 8.40
C ARG A 66 2.92 -6.83 7.16
N CYS A 67 2.54 -7.48 6.06
CA CYS A 67 3.21 -7.38 4.78
C CYS A 67 2.20 -7.15 3.65
N ASN A 68 2.26 -5.98 3.02
CA ASN A 68 1.56 -5.78 1.75
C ASN A 68 2.40 -6.33 0.59
N ILE A 69 1.85 -7.32 -0.11
CA ILE A 69 2.42 -7.88 -1.33
C ILE A 69 2.11 -6.91 -2.47
N SER A 70 3.16 -6.48 -3.17
CA SER A 70 3.08 -5.45 -4.18
C SER A 70 3.78 -5.86 -5.46
N SER A 71 3.30 -5.31 -6.58
CA SER A 71 4.02 -5.30 -7.85
C SER A 71 4.51 -6.68 -8.31
N TRP A 72 3.67 -7.72 -8.13
CA TRP A 72 3.95 -9.08 -8.57
C TRP A 72 3.85 -9.18 -10.10
N SER A 73 4.98 -9.40 -10.75
CA SER A 73 5.08 -9.51 -12.20
C SER A 73 6.03 -10.64 -12.60
N VAL A 74 5.63 -11.42 -13.60
CA VAL A 74 6.45 -12.48 -14.19
C VAL A 74 6.27 -12.44 -15.70
N ASP A 75 7.38 -12.45 -16.43
CA ASP A 75 7.42 -12.52 -17.89
C ASP A 75 6.60 -13.74 -18.38
N LYS A 76 5.89 -13.59 -19.50
CA LYS A 76 4.90 -14.58 -19.97
C LYS A 76 5.43 -16.01 -20.02
N ALA A 77 6.65 -16.21 -20.53
CA ALA A 77 7.30 -17.51 -20.66
C ALA A 77 7.62 -18.18 -19.30
N PHE A 78 7.69 -17.40 -18.22
CA PHE A 78 8.08 -17.86 -16.89
C PHE A 78 6.90 -17.93 -15.90
N ARG A 79 5.66 -17.64 -16.35
CA ARG A 79 4.46 -17.70 -15.50
C ARG A 79 4.23 -19.03 -14.77
N PRO A 80 4.57 -20.21 -15.33
CA PRO A 80 4.51 -21.46 -14.56
C PRO A 80 5.35 -21.44 -13.27
N TYR A 81 6.36 -20.58 -13.19
CA TYR A 81 7.22 -20.39 -12.01
C TYR A 81 6.76 -19.26 -11.08
N ALA A 82 5.65 -18.56 -11.39
CA ALA A 82 5.18 -17.45 -10.57
C ALA A 82 4.86 -17.88 -9.13
N MET A 83 4.40 -19.11 -8.95
CA MET A 83 4.15 -19.67 -7.62
C MET A 83 5.44 -19.92 -6.83
N LYS A 84 6.54 -20.30 -7.49
CA LYS A 84 7.84 -20.44 -6.83
C LYS A 84 8.37 -19.10 -6.32
N LEU A 85 8.01 -18.00 -6.99
CA LEU A 85 8.39 -16.65 -6.59
C LEU A 85 7.62 -16.15 -5.36
N ILE A 86 6.33 -16.47 -5.24
CA ILE A 86 5.49 -15.99 -4.13
C ILE A 86 5.59 -16.88 -2.88
N TRP A 87 5.88 -18.18 -3.05
CA TRP A 87 5.91 -19.13 -1.94
C TRP A 87 6.84 -18.71 -0.79
N PRO A 88 8.09 -18.28 -1.03
CA PRO A 88 8.99 -17.82 0.03
C PRO A 88 8.43 -16.66 0.86
N VAL A 89 7.65 -15.78 0.23
CA VAL A 89 6.98 -14.66 0.92
C VAL A 89 5.97 -15.20 1.94
N LEU A 90 5.12 -16.15 1.53
CA LEU A 90 3.96 -16.60 2.32
C LEU A 90 4.28 -17.70 3.35
N ARG A 91 5.56 -18.09 3.50
CA ARG A 91 5.98 -19.14 4.44
C ARG A 91 5.93 -18.71 5.90
N ARG A 92 6.13 -17.42 6.18
CA ARG A 92 6.11 -16.89 7.55
C ARG A 92 4.68 -16.83 8.08
N ARG A 93 4.41 -17.59 9.15
CA ARG A 93 3.07 -17.74 9.77
C ARG A 93 2.76 -16.65 10.79
N ASP A 94 3.78 -15.96 11.25
CA ASP A 94 3.77 -14.83 12.18
C ASP A 94 3.48 -13.48 11.50
N VAL A 95 3.14 -13.50 10.20
CA VAL A 95 2.91 -12.29 9.39
C VAL A 95 1.49 -12.30 8.85
N THR A 96 0.80 -11.17 8.99
CA THR A 96 -0.47 -10.94 8.28
C THR A 96 -0.19 -10.35 6.90
N TYR A 97 -0.56 -11.09 5.85
CA TYR A 97 -0.37 -10.63 4.47
C TYR A 97 -1.58 -9.90 3.93
N THR A 98 -1.33 -8.79 3.23
CA THR A 98 -2.34 -8.06 2.48
C THR A 98 -1.93 -7.93 1.02
N ASN A 99 -2.92 -7.75 0.15
CA ASN A 99 -2.73 -7.32 -1.23
C ASN A 99 -3.80 -6.26 -1.47
N ILE A 100 -3.45 -5.00 -1.23
CA ILE A 100 -4.42 -3.89 -1.14
C ILE A 100 -5.03 -3.56 -2.50
N SER A 101 -4.27 -3.70 -3.58
CA SER A 101 -4.70 -3.32 -4.93
C SER A 101 -4.35 -4.42 -5.93
N PRO A 102 -4.96 -5.62 -5.80
CA PRO A 102 -4.66 -6.72 -6.70
C PRO A 102 -5.13 -6.37 -8.11
N ALA A 103 -4.32 -6.69 -9.12
CA ALA A 103 -4.80 -6.59 -10.50
C ALA A 103 -5.97 -7.57 -10.69
N PRO A 104 -7.02 -7.24 -11.46
CA PRO A 104 -8.19 -8.10 -11.64
C PRO A 104 -7.83 -9.55 -12.03
N SER A 105 -6.84 -9.70 -12.92
CA SER A 105 -6.35 -11.01 -13.38
C SER A 105 -5.66 -11.85 -12.30
N THR A 106 -5.29 -11.27 -11.16
CA THR A 106 -4.60 -11.94 -10.06
C THR A 106 -5.53 -12.37 -8.93
N LEU A 107 -6.82 -12.01 -8.98
CA LEU A 107 -7.78 -12.31 -7.91
C LEU A 107 -7.95 -13.81 -7.66
N ASN A 108 -8.07 -14.61 -8.72
CA ASN A 108 -8.19 -16.07 -8.58
C ASN A 108 -6.91 -16.69 -7.99
N ALA A 109 -5.74 -16.20 -8.39
CA ALA A 109 -4.47 -16.63 -7.83
C ALA A 109 -4.38 -16.27 -6.33
N ASN A 110 -4.78 -15.07 -5.93
CA ASN A 110 -4.83 -14.66 -4.52
C ASN A 110 -5.78 -15.57 -3.71
N LYS A 111 -6.98 -15.87 -4.22
CA LYS A 111 -7.91 -16.80 -3.57
C LYS A 111 -7.31 -18.20 -3.39
N ALA A 112 -6.65 -18.72 -4.43
CA ALA A 112 -5.95 -20.00 -4.37
C ALA A 112 -4.79 -20.01 -3.37
N LEU A 113 -4.16 -18.85 -3.15
CA LEU A 113 -3.15 -18.62 -2.10
C LEU A 113 -3.74 -18.47 -0.69
N GLY A 114 -5.06 -18.56 -0.54
CA GLY A 114 -5.76 -18.45 0.75
C GLY A 114 -6.12 -17.03 1.18
N PHE A 115 -5.90 -16.02 0.32
CA PHE A 115 -6.37 -14.66 0.62
C PHE A 115 -7.89 -14.61 0.65
N ARG A 116 -8.42 -13.91 1.66
CA ARG A 116 -9.84 -13.62 1.79
C ARG A 116 -10.11 -12.20 1.29
N LEU A 117 -11.24 -12.03 0.62
CA LEU A 117 -11.67 -10.71 0.17
C LEU A 117 -12.07 -9.88 1.39
N PHE A 118 -11.36 -8.78 1.63
CA PHE A 118 -11.64 -7.89 2.76
C PHE A 118 -12.70 -6.83 2.42
N ALA A 119 -12.60 -6.23 1.24
CA ALA A 119 -13.54 -5.23 0.74
C ALA A 119 -13.71 -5.41 -0.77
N SER A 120 -14.92 -5.14 -1.27
CA SER A 120 -15.25 -5.14 -2.69
C SER A 120 -15.99 -3.87 -3.08
N GLY A 121 -15.85 -3.46 -4.34
CA GLY A 121 -16.52 -2.28 -4.87
C GLY A 121 -15.74 -0.98 -4.68
N GLN A 122 -16.41 0.12 -5.00
CA GLN A 122 -15.90 1.47 -4.89
C GLN A 122 -16.95 2.33 -4.19
N PHE A 123 -16.50 3.18 -3.28
CA PHE A 123 -17.33 4.23 -2.69
C PHE A 123 -16.91 5.56 -3.27
N ALA A 124 -17.87 6.28 -3.84
CA ALA A 124 -17.68 7.65 -4.31
C ALA A 124 -18.40 8.57 -3.33
N PHE A 125 -17.70 9.60 -2.86
CA PHE A 125 -18.26 10.65 -2.03
C PHE A 125 -18.11 11.97 -2.76
N LEU A 126 -19.19 12.75 -2.82
CA LEU A 126 -19.24 14.07 -3.45
C LEU A 126 -19.53 15.10 -2.36
N PRO A 127 -18.49 15.62 -1.67
CA PRO A 127 -18.67 16.56 -0.56
C PRO A 127 -19.50 17.79 -0.96
N ALA A 128 -19.36 18.27 -2.20
CA ALA A 128 -20.11 19.41 -2.74
C ALA A 128 -21.64 19.20 -2.79
N LEU A 129 -22.11 17.95 -2.70
CA LEU A 129 -23.53 17.60 -2.66
C LEU A 129 -24.03 17.27 -1.24
N SER A 130 -23.15 17.34 -0.24
CA SER A 130 -23.49 17.05 1.15
C SER A 130 -23.88 18.33 1.89
N SER A 131 -24.87 18.25 2.77
CA SER A 131 -25.16 19.37 3.69
C SER A 131 -24.05 19.50 4.73
N ALA A 132 -23.68 20.75 5.04
CA ALA A 132 -22.75 21.02 6.12
C ALA A 132 -23.39 20.58 7.45
N GLN A 133 -22.67 19.77 8.22
CA GLN A 133 -23.10 19.39 9.57
C GLN A 133 -22.34 20.22 10.61
N PRO A 134 -23.02 21.03 11.44
CA PRO A 134 -22.36 21.91 12.41
C PRO A 134 -21.45 21.19 13.41
N SER A 135 -21.74 19.92 13.72
CA SER A 135 -20.93 19.09 14.62
C SER A 135 -19.70 18.46 13.96
N CYS A 136 -19.51 18.68 12.66
CA CYS A 136 -18.40 18.12 11.89
C CYS A 136 -17.41 19.21 11.48
N ARG A 137 -16.12 18.99 11.74
CA ARG A 137 -15.02 19.83 11.25
C ARG A 137 -14.02 18.96 10.52
N VAL A 138 -13.46 19.45 9.42
CA VAL A 138 -12.37 18.78 8.70
C VAL A 138 -11.19 19.73 8.69
N LEU A 139 -10.07 19.29 9.23
CA LEU A 139 -8.87 20.09 9.43
C LEU A 139 -7.72 19.45 8.67
N GLU A 140 -7.04 20.21 7.83
CA GLU A 140 -5.83 19.74 7.18
C GLU A 140 -4.71 19.56 8.21
N VAL A 141 -3.99 18.46 8.10
CA VAL A 141 -2.93 18.10 9.05
C VAL A 141 -1.79 19.10 8.96
N ARG A 142 -1.45 19.67 10.11
CA ARG A 142 -0.28 20.52 10.33
C ARG A 142 0.38 20.10 11.63
N SER A 143 1.69 20.34 11.74
CA SER A 143 2.48 19.97 12.93
C SER A 143 2.03 20.68 14.20
N ASP A 144 1.41 21.85 14.08
CA ASP A 144 0.89 22.67 15.18
C ASP A 144 -0.62 22.47 15.46
N LEU A 145 -1.27 21.54 14.76
CA LEU A 145 -2.71 21.33 14.88
C LEU A 145 -3.06 20.69 16.22
N ALA A 146 -3.75 21.43 17.10
CA ALA A 146 -4.10 20.97 18.45
C ALA A 146 -4.88 19.65 18.45
N GLU A 147 -5.77 19.45 17.48
CA GLU A 147 -6.58 18.23 17.33
C GLU A 147 -5.74 16.97 17.05
N MET A 148 -4.46 17.09 16.65
CA MET A 148 -3.55 15.95 16.56
C MET A 148 -3.34 15.26 17.91
N ALA A 149 -3.48 15.99 19.02
CA ALA A 149 -3.38 15.43 20.37
C ALA A 149 -4.51 14.44 20.70
N MET A 150 -5.62 14.48 19.96
CA MET A 150 -6.75 13.58 20.14
C MET A 150 -6.54 12.19 19.48
N LEU A 151 -5.53 12.07 18.62
CA LEU A 151 -5.19 10.84 17.92
C LEU A 151 -4.15 10.02 18.71
N SER A 152 -4.02 8.73 18.41
CA SER A 152 -2.88 7.94 18.87
C SER A 152 -1.59 8.32 18.14
N ASP A 153 -0.42 7.97 18.70
CA ASP A 153 0.88 8.18 18.03
C ASP A 153 0.95 7.50 16.65
N SER A 154 0.35 6.31 16.54
CA SER A 154 0.27 5.56 15.28
C SER A 154 -0.54 6.31 14.22
N GLU A 155 -1.70 6.86 14.59
CA GLU A 155 -2.54 7.63 13.68
C GLU A 155 -1.88 8.95 13.26
N ARG A 156 -1.20 9.65 14.19
CA ARG A 156 -0.41 10.84 13.88
C ARG A 156 0.68 10.52 12.85
N SER A 157 1.48 9.48 13.11
CA SER A 157 2.55 9.05 12.22
C SER A 157 2.01 8.67 10.83
N ILE A 158 0.86 7.99 10.75
CA ILE A 158 0.21 7.69 9.46
C ILE A 158 -0.10 8.99 8.70
N LEU A 159 -0.71 9.98 9.35
CA LEU A 159 -1.08 11.24 8.69
C LEU A 159 0.15 12.00 8.19
N GLU A 160 1.19 12.11 9.02
CA GLU A 160 2.44 12.81 8.71
C GLU A 160 3.22 12.11 7.59
N ASP A 161 3.40 10.80 7.69
CA ASP A 161 4.10 10.00 6.67
C ASP A 161 3.41 10.14 5.31
N HIS A 162 2.08 10.10 5.27
CA HIS A 162 1.33 10.22 4.02
C HIS A 162 1.34 11.64 3.48
N ALA A 163 1.29 12.68 4.33
CA ALA A 163 1.45 14.06 3.92
C ALA A 163 2.83 14.29 3.29
N ALA A 164 3.91 13.76 3.89
CA ALA A 164 5.26 13.80 3.34
C ALA A 164 5.39 13.07 1.98
N LEU A 165 4.52 12.09 1.71
CA LEU A 165 4.43 11.40 0.42
C LEU A 165 3.57 12.13 -0.63
N GLY A 166 3.01 13.30 -0.28
CA GLY A 166 2.17 14.12 -1.14
C GLY A 166 0.69 13.72 -1.16
N CYS A 167 0.23 12.95 -0.17
CA CYS A 167 -1.19 12.76 0.07
C CYS A 167 -1.78 13.98 0.79
N LEU A 168 -3.10 14.16 0.65
CA LEU A 168 -3.85 15.07 1.51
C LEU A 168 -4.19 14.31 2.79
N SER A 169 -3.80 14.85 3.93
CA SER A 169 -4.07 14.26 5.24
C SER A 169 -4.95 15.21 6.05
N PHE A 170 -6.02 14.68 6.63
CA PHE A 170 -7.00 15.43 7.40
C PHE A 170 -7.28 14.76 8.75
N VAL A 171 -7.67 15.60 9.72
CA VAL A 171 -8.35 15.18 10.95
C VAL A 171 -9.81 15.59 10.83
N CYS A 172 -10.70 14.60 10.82
CA CYS A 172 -12.14 14.81 10.85
C CYS A 172 -12.61 14.77 12.30
N ILE A 173 -13.18 15.86 12.80
CA ILE A 173 -13.80 15.93 14.13
C ILE A 173 -15.29 15.74 13.98
N ARG A 174 -15.86 14.82 14.76
CA ARG A 174 -17.30 14.61 14.86
C ARG A 174 -17.66 14.19 16.29
N ASP A 175 -18.65 14.85 16.86
CA ASP A 175 -19.21 14.51 18.18
C ASP A 175 -18.12 14.40 19.29
N GLY A 176 -17.11 15.28 19.22
CA GLY A 176 -15.97 15.33 20.15
C GLY A 176 -14.88 14.28 19.91
N ALA A 177 -15.02 13.42 18.91
CA ALA A 177 -14.01 12.44 18.51
C ALA A 177 -13.24 12.87 17.26
N ALA A 178 -11.97 12.46 17.17
CA ALA A 178 -11.10 12.71 16.02
C ALA A 178 -10.90 11.44 15.19
N TYR A 179 -10.96 11.58 13.86
CA TYR A 179 -10.81 10.49 12.90
C TYR A 179 -9.76 10.86 11.85
N PRO A 180 -8.69 10.05 11.67
CA PRO A 180 -7.67 10.31 10.66
C PRO A 180 -8.19 9.95 9.26
N LEU A 181 -7.93 10.81 8.27
CA LEU A 181 -8.30 10.58 6.88
C LEU A 181 -7.13 10.92 5.95
N VAL A 182 -6.72 9.95 5.12
CA VAL A 182 -5.70 10.14 4.09
C VAL A 182 -6.32 9.97 2.71
N LEU A 183 -6.11 10.94 1.83
CA LEU A 183 -6.55 10.94 0.44
C LEU A 183 -5.34 11.05 -0.48
N MET A 184 -5.21 10.12 -1.43
CA MET A 184 -4.21 10.23 -2.49
C MET A 184 -4.80 11.00 -3.67
N PRO A 185 -4.29 12.20 -4.00
CA PRO A 185 -4.79 12.95 -5.15
C PRO A 185 -4.52 12.17 -6.43
N ARG A 186 -5.59 11.84 -7.16
CA ARG A 186 -5.51 11.25 -8.49
C ARG A 186 -5.94 12.26 -9.52
N ARG A 187 -5.01 12.66 -10.38
CA ARG A 187 -5.37 13.33 -11.64
C ARG A 187 -5.92 12.27 -12.57
N ILE A 188 -7.24 12.09 -12.56
CA ILE A 188 -7.92 11.36 -13.62
C ILE A 188 -7.89 12.31 -14.82
N LEU A 189 -6.87 12.18 -15.67
CA LEU A 189 -6.89 12.79 -16.99
C LEU A 189 -8.20 12.34 -17.65
N HIS A 190 -9.10 13.29 -17.83
CA HIS A 190 -10.34 13.11 -18.56
C HIS A 190 -9.99 12.67 -19.98
N GLY A 191 -10.03 11.36 -20.24
CA GLY A 191 -10.56 10.85 -21.50
C GLY A 191 -12.07 10.73 -21.29
N LEU A 192 -12.76 11.86 -21.40
CA LEU A 192 -14.21 11.99 -21.25
C LEU A 192 -14.71 12.66 -22.53
N ILE A 193 -14.74 11.89 -23.62
CA ILE A 193 -15.93 11.40 -24.35
C ILE A 193 -15.58 9.99 -24.83
#